data_AF-A0A2K9LV68-F1
#
_entry.id   AF-A0A2K9LV68-F1
#
_cell.length_a   1.000
_cell.length_b   1.000
_cell.length_c   1.000
_cell.angle_alpha   90.00
_cell.angle_beta   90.00
_cell.angle_gamma   90.00
#
_symmetry.space_group_name_H-M   'P 1'
#
loop_
_entity.id
_entity.type
_entity.pdbx_description
1 polymer ?
#
loop_
_entity_poly.entity_id
_entity_poly.type
_entity_poly.pdbx_seq_one_letter_code
_entity_poly.pdbx_strand_id
1 'polypeptide(L)'
;MDSLFKFILRLLEIFFYVLIFDLIFGGIRRLRGGRNRNRDNTQSRYSDEDFVGGADYDSSNSYSDFYQDKSQVDQAFEALGMPRESSLKEVKKRYIELAKKYHPDKNPNNLEAQAEMTKINNAYDTIVDYFNRRK
;
A
#
# COMPACT_ATOMS: atom_id res chain seq x y z
N MET A 1 17.66 -31.85 -29.61
CA MET A 1 16.86 -30.76 -30.20
C MET A 1 15.90 -30.12 -29.19
N ASP A 2 15.48 -30.84 -28.14
CA ASP A 2 14.40 -30.38 -27.24
C ASP A 2 14.79 -29.29 -26.24
N SER A 3 16.04 -29.24 -25.80
CA SER A 3 16.49 -28.26 -24.79
C SER A 3 16.57 -26.84 -25.35
N LEU A 4 16.89 -26.70 -26.64
CA LEU A 4 16.94 -25.40 -27.32
C LEU A 4 15.52 -24.83 -27.52
N PHE A 5 14.57 -25.69 -27.92
CA PHE A 5 13.16 -25.32 -28.03
C PHE A 5 12.55 -24.93 -26.69
N LYS A 6 12.86 -25.66 -25.61
CA LYS A 6 12.41 -25.31 -24.26
C LYS A 6 13.01 -23.98 -23.76
N PHE A 7 14.25 -23.68 -24.14
CA PHE A 7 14.87 -22.39 -23.80
C PHE A 7 14.23 -21.23 -24.56
N ILE A 8 13.94 -21.42 -25.85
CA ILE A 8 13.26 -20.43 -26.69
C ILE A 8 11.83 -20.17 -26.18
N LEU A 9 11.10 -21.22 -25.78
CA LEU A 9 9.75 -21.09 -25.21
C LEU A 9 9.77 -20.32 -23.88
N ARG A 10 10.74 -20.58 -22.99
CA ARG A 10 10.90 -19.82 -21.74
C ARG A 10 11.24 -18.35 -21.98
N LEU A 11 12.06 -18.05 -22.98
CA LEU A 11 12.38 -16.68 -23.37
C LEU A 11 11.15 -15.93 -23.92
N LEU A 12 10.33 -16.62 -24.71
CA LEU A 12 9.06 -16.09 -25.23
C LEU A 12 8.05 -15.83 -24.10
N GLU A 13 7.96 -16.72 -23.11
CA GLU A 13 7.13 -16.51 -21.93
C GLU A 13 7.58 -15.28 -21.14
N ILE A 14 8.88 -15.13 -20.87
CA ILE A 14 9.42 -13.96 -20.16
C ILE A 14 9.10 -12.66 -20.91
N PHE A 15 9.24 -12.66 -22.23
CA PHE A 15 8.93 -11.48 -23.05
C PHE A 15 7.44 -11.14 -23.03
N PHE A 16 6.57 -12.15 -23.07
CA PHE A 16 5.12 -11.99 -22.99
C PHE A 16 4.68 -11.48 -21.60
N TYR A 17 5.32 -11.94 -20.52
CA TYR A 17 5.08 -11.44 -19.16
C TYR A 17 5.49 -9.97 -18.98
N VAL A 18 6.62 -9.54 -19.58
CA VAL A 18 7.04 -8.12 -19.57
C VAL A 18 6.06 -7.25 -20.37
N LEU A 19 5.56 -7.73 -21.50
CA LEU A 19 4.59 -7.03 -22.34
C LEU A 19 3.24 -6.88 -21.63
N ILE A 20 2.77 -7.93 -20.94
CA ILE A 20 1.53 -7.87 -20.14
C ILE A 20 1.69 -6.97 -18.91
N PHE A 21 2.86 -6.99 -18.25
CA PHE A 21 3.15 -6.10 -17.13
C PHE A 21 3.13 -4.62 -17.58
N ASP A 22 3.78 -4.29 -18.69
CA ASP A 22 3.71 -2.93 -19.27
C ASP A 22 2.29 -2.56 -19.73
N LEU A 23 1.47 -3.52 -20.17
CA LEU A 23 0.07 -3.29 -20.55
C LEU A 23 -0.82 -2.98 -19.33
N ILE A 24 -0.59 -3.64 -18.20
CA ILE A 24 -1.39 -3.47 -16.97
C ILE A 24 -0.91 -2.25 -16.16
N PHE A 25 0.40 -1.96 -16.14
CA PHE A 25 1.00 -0.91 -15.32
C PHE A 25 1.44 0.36 -16.09
N GLY A 26 1.53 0.32 -17.42
CA GLY A 26 2.00 1.43 -18.26
C GLY A 26 1.00 2.58 -18.51
N GLY A 27 -0.20 2.51 -17.92
CA GLY A 27 -1.28 3.50 -18.12
C GLY A 27 -1.10 4.85 -17.42
N ILE A 28 -0.09 5.03 -16.56
CA ILE A 28 0.06 6.26 -15.75
C ILE A 28 1.12 7.19 -16.36
N ARG A 29 0.87 7.71 -17.56
CA ARG A 29 1.59 8.89 -18.10
C ARG A 29 0.71 10.14 -17.99
N ARG A 30 0.81 10.76 -16.81
CA ARG A 30 0.82 12.20 -16.51
C ARG A 30 0.08 13.13 -17.49
N LEU A 31 -1.10 13.61 -17.09
CA LEU A 31 -1.57 14.94 -17.47
C LEU A 31 -1.10 15.95 -16.40
N ARG A 32 -0.08 16.73 -16.76
CA ARG A 32 0.37 17.95 -16.08
C ARG A 32 -0.23 19.14 -16.83
N GLY A 33 -0.90 20.05 -16.12
CA GLY A 33 -1.12 21.42 -16.59
C GLY A 33 -2.53 21.97 -16.33
N GLY A 34 -2.74 22.55 -15.15
CA GLY A 34 -3.95 23.32 -14.84
C GLY A 34 -3.61 24.51 -13.95
N ARG A 35 -3.84 25.71 -14.47
CA ARG A 35 -3.41 27.03 -13.99
C ARG A 35 -4.04 27.45 -12.66
N ASN A 36 -3.20 28.02 -11.79
CA ASN A 36 -3.28 29.37 -11.22
C ASN A 36 -4.68 30.00 -11.02
N ARG A 37 -5.06 30.26 -9.76
CA ARG A 37 -5.86 31.44 -9.39
C ARG A 37 -5.39 31.98 -8.04
N ASN A 38 -4.73 33.14 -8.07
CA ASN A 38 -4.84 34.14 -7.03
C ASN A 38 -6.31 34.29 -6.61
N ARG A 39 -6.57 34.31 -5.31
CA ARG A 39 -7.68 35.10 -4.79
C ARG A 39 -7.23 35.74 -3.50
N ASP A 40 -7.12 37.05 -3.60
CA ASP A 40 -6.60 37.95 -2.59
C ASP A 40 -7.47 37.96 -1.33
N ASN A 41 -6.76 38.19 -0.23
CA ASN A 41 -7.16 38.75 1.05
C ASN A 41 -8.49 39.56 1.04
N THR A 42 -9.43 39.15 1.90
CA THR A 42 -10.28 40.10 2.64
C THR A 42 -10.57 39.55 4.04
N GLN A 43 -9.71 39.95 4.96
CA GLN A 43 -10.01 40.31 6.33
C GLN A 43 -11.51 40.62 6.59
N SER A 44 -12.18 39.75 7.36
CA SER A 44 -13.45 40.06 8.03
C SER A 44 -13.14 40.06 9.54
N ARG A 45 -12.65 41.17 10.09
CA ARG A 45 -13.43 42.13 10.88
C ARG A 45 -14.44 41.44 11.80
N TYR A 46 -14.05 41.34 13.08
CA TYR A 46 -14.96 41.08 14.19
C TYR A 46 -16.15 42.03 14.12
N SER A 47 -17.34 41.45 14.18
CA SER A 47 -18.57 42.13 14.55
C SER A 47 -19.18 41.23 15.61
N ASP A 48 -19.23 41.74 16.84
CA ASP A 48 -20.20 41.30 17.85
C ASP A 48 -21.63 41.48 17.29
N GLU A 49 -22.63 41.19 18.11
CA GLU A 49 -24.08 41.29 17.88
C GLU A 49 -24.76 39.90 17.63
N ASP A 50 -25.61 39.56 18.60
CA ASP A 50 -26.74 38.62 18.58
C ASP A 50 -26.48 37.11 18.82
N PHE A 51 -26.15 36.80 20.08
CA PHE A 51 -26.41 35.50 20.69
C PHE A 51 -27.93 35.27 20.83
N VAL A 52 -28.53 34.50 19.92
CA VAL A 52 -29.85 33.88 20.12
C VAL A 52 -29.88 32.48 19.49
N GLY A 53 -30.18 31.47 20.31
CA GLY A 53 -30.74 30.21 19.82
C GLY A 53 -29.83 29.01 20.00
N GLY A 54 -30.01 28.30 21.13
CA GLY A 54 -29.54 26.93 21.29
C GLY A 54 -30.22 26.01 20.27
N ALA A 55 -29.42 25.18 19.63
CA ALA A 55 -29.85 23.95 19.01
C ALA A 55 -28.97 22.85 19.59
N ASP A 56 -29.64 21.84 20.13
CA ASP A 56 -29.11 20.70 20.86
C ASP A 56 -27.87 20.10 20.18
N TYR A 57 -26.70 20.31 20.81
CA TYR A 57 -25.49 19.59 20.45
C TYR A 57 -25.62 18.17 21.02
N ASP A 58 -26.09 17.23 20.19
CA ASP A 58 -26.05 15.81 20.52
C ASP A 58 -24.59 15.34 20.52
N SER A 59 -23.93 15.52 21.67
CA SER A 59 -22.54 15.17 21.97
C SER A 59 -22.40 13.70 22.41
N SER A 60 -23.21 12.80 21.86
CA SER A 60 -23.23 11.39 22.28
C SER A 60 -22.71 10.42 21.22
N ASN A 61 -21.67 10.79 20.45
CA ASN A 61 -20.90 9.80 19.67
C ASN A 61 -19.42 10.17 19.40
N SER A 62 -18.87 11.20 20.03
CA SER A 62 -17.53 11.71 19.70
C SER A 62 -16.42 11.25 20.67
N TYR A 63 -16.35 9.97 21.00
CA TYR A 63 -15.21 9.43 21.79
C TYR A 63 -14.76 8.01 21.44
N SER A 64 -15.36 7.35 20.44
CA SER A 64 -14.97 5.99 20.02
C SER A 64 -14.06 5.95 18.78
N ASP A 65 -13.86 7.07 18.08
CA ASP A 65 -13.17 7.10 16.78
C ASP A 65 -11.65 7.37 16.88
N PHE A 66 -11.11 7.56 18.09
CA PHE A 66 -9.70 7.94 18.29
C PHE A 66 -8.69 6.79 18.10
N TYR A 67 -9.13 5.53 18.05
CA TYR A 67 -8.23 4.37 17.99
C TYR A 67 -8.31 3.55 16.70
N GLN A 68 -8.84 4.11 15.61
CA GLN A 68 -9.00 3.39 14.34
C GLN A 68 -8.11 3.89 13.19
N ASP A 69 -7.01 4.59 13.48
CA ASP A 69 -5.93 4.80 12.49
C ASP A 69 -4.77 3.83 12.77
N LYS A 70 -5.01 2.54 12.48
CA LYS A 70 -3.94 1.54 12.54
C LYS A 70 -2.94 1.92 11.45
N SER A 71 -1.75 2.38 11.82
CA SER A 71 -0.78 2.89 10.84
C SER A 71 -0.48 1.82 9.78
N GLN A 72 -0.24 2.22 8.53
CA GLN A 72 0.07 1.27 7.44
C GLN A 72 1.21 0.30 7.80
N VAL A 73 2.15 0.79 8.62
CA VAL A 73 3.27 0.00 9.17
C VAL A 73 2.77 -1.09 10.12
N ASP A 74 1.82 -0.78 11.01
CA ASP A 74 1.27 -1.76 11.95
C ASP A 74 0.46 -2.84 11.21
N GLN A 75 -0.29 -2.47 10.18
CA GLN A 75 -0.99 -3.41 9.31
C GLN A 75 -0.01 -4.32 8.54
N ALA A 76 1.14 -3.78 8.11
CA ALA A 76 2.18 -4.55 7.46
C ALA A 76 2.83 -5.59 8.41
N PHE A 77 3.11 -5.20 9.66
CA PHE A 77 3.62 -6.13 10.67
C PHE A 77 2.61 -7.24 10.99
N GLU A 78 1.32 -6.89 11.11
CA GLU A 78 0.24 -7.85 11.31
C GLU A 78 0.07 -8.80 10.11
N ALA A 79 0.21 -8.31 8.87
CA ALA A 79 0.17 -9.14 7.67
C ALA A 79 1.30 -10.19 7.62
N LEU A 80 2.46 -9.88 8.20
CA LEU A 80 3.56 -10.83 8.37
C LEU A 80 3.43 -11.69 9.64
N GLY A 81 2.44 -11.40 10.49
CA GLY A 81 2.23 -12.08 11.78
C GLY A 81 3.34 -11.81 12.80
N MET A 82 3.88 -10.59 12.80
CA MET A 82 4.99 -10.20 13.67
C MET A 82 4.66 -8.95 14.49
N PRO A 83 5.29 -8.77 15.66
CA PRO A 83 5.16 -7.54 16.44
C PRO A 83 5.90 -6.37 15.78
N ARG A 84 5.44 -5.13 16.05
CA ARG A 84 6.08 -3.88 15.56
C ARG A 84 7.53 -3.70 16.02
N GLU A 85 7.90 -4.34 17.12
CA GLU A 85 9.25 -4.30 17.71
C GLU A 85 10.26 -5.22 17.02
N SER A 86 9.83 -5.98 16.01
CA SER A 86 10.69 -6.92 15.29
C SER A 86 11.84 -6.21 14.57
N SER A 87 13.02 -6.84 14.56
CA SER A 87 14.16 -6.33 13.78
C SER A 87 13.96 -6.56 12.28
N LEU A 88 14.53 -5.69 11.43
CA LEU A 88 14.54 -5.88 9.97
C LEU A 88 15.15 -7.24 9.56
N LYS A 89 16.07 -7.80 10.35
CA LYS A 89 16.60 -9.16 10.14
C LYS A 89 15.53 -10.25 10.31
N GLU A 90 14.67 -10.11 11.31
CA GLU A 90 13.58 -11.05 11.60
C GLU A 90 12.46 -10.91 10.58
N VAL A 91 12.13 -9.68 10.19
CA VAL A 91 11.19 -9.37 9.10
C VAL A 91 11.62 -10.07 7.82
N LYS A 92 12.90 -9.95 7.44
CA LYS A 92 13.44 -10.61 6.26
C LYS A 92 13.37 -12.14 6.36
N LYS A 93 13.65 -12.70 7.55
CA LYS A 93 13.56 -14.16 7.76
C LYS A 93 12.13 -14.66 7.58
N ARG A 94 11.14 -14.00 8.21
CA ARG A 94 9.73 -14.36 8.07
C ARG A 94 9.21 -14.17 6.64
N TYR A 95 9.60 -13.10 5.98
CA TYR A 95 9.30 -12.89 4.57
C TYR A 95 9.74 -14.08 3.71
N ILE A 96 10.99 -14.55 3.87
CA ILE A 96 11.52 -15.70 3.10
C ILE A 96 10.72 -16.98 3.39
N GLU A 97 10.32 -17.22 4.64
CA GLU A 97 9.53 -18.39 5.03
C GLU A 97 8.14 -18.36 4.38
N LEU A 98 7.46 -17.22 4.43
CA LEU A 98 6.13 -17.04 3.83
C LEU A 98 6.19 -17.08 2.30
N ALA A 99 7.21 -16.46 1.69
CA ALA A 99 7.40 -16.49 0.25
C ALA A 99 7.63 -17.92 -0.27
N LYS A 100 8.36 -18.76 0.47
CA LYS A 100 8.54 -20.18 0.12
C LYS A 100 7.28 -21.01 0.26
N LYS A 101 6.33 -20.58 1.10
CA LYS A 101 5.03 -21.24 1.33
C LYS A 101 4.04 -20.88 0.23
N TYR A 102 3.94 -19.61 -0.12
CA TYR A 102 3.00 -19.08 -1.11
C TYR A 102 3.62 -18.90 -2.51
N HIS A 103 4.79 -19.47 -2.77
CA HIS A 103 5.48 -19.32 -4.05
C HIS A 103 4.61 -19.84 -5.20
N PRO A 104 4.49 -19.11 -6.33
CA PRO A 104 3.66 -19.54 -7.46
C PRO A 104 4.14 -20.85 -8.10
N ASP A 105 5.44 -21.17 -8.00
CA ASP A 105 6.01 -22.46 -8.45
C ASP A 105 5.44 -23.67 -7.68
N LYS A 106 5.17 -23.52 -6.37
CA LYS A 106 4.64 -24.61 -5.54
C LYS A 106 3.11 -24.65 -5.51
N ASN A 107 2.47 -23.52 -5.78
CA ASN A 107 1.02 -23.40 -5.82
C ASN A 107 0.54 -22.94 -7.22
N PRO A 108 0.83 -23.71 -8.28
CA PRO A 108 0.34 -23.38 -9.61
C PRO A 108 -1.20 -23.42 -9.56
N ASN A 109 -1.84 -22.34 -10.02
CA ASN A 109 -3.30 -22.15 -10.09
C ASN A 109 -4.02 -21.80 -8.78
N ASN A 110 -3.32 -21.49 -7.69
CA ASN A 110 -3.97 -21.01 -6.47
C ASN A 110 -4.00 -19.48 -6.40
N LEU A 111 -5.17 -18.90 -6.70
CA LEU A 111 -5.42 -17.45 -6.63
C LEU A 111 -5.25 -16.89 -5.20
N GLU A 112 -5.56 -17.68 -4.16
CA GLU A 112 -5.36 -17.27 -2.77
C GLU A 112 -3.87 -17.15 -2.43
N ALA A 113 -3.05 -18.11 -2.88
CA ALA A 113 -1.61 -18.05 -2.68
C ALA A 113 -0.99 -16.82 -3.37
N GLN A 114 -1.51 -16.43 -4.54
CA GLN A 114 -1.10 -15.22 -5.24
C GLN A 114 -1.50 -13.95 -4.49
N ALA A 115 -2.73 -13.90 -3.97
CA ALA A 115 -3.21 -12.77 -3.17
C ALA A 115 -2.40 -12.60 -1.88
N GLU A 116 -2.14 -13.71 -1.16
CA GLU A 116 -1.32 -13.73 0.05
C GLU A 116 0.12 -13.30 -0.24
N MET A 117 0.74 -13.82 -1.31
CA MET A 117 2.09 -13.40 -1.71
C MET A 117 2.15 -11.89 -2.00
N THR A 118 1.14 -11.34 -2.67
CA THR A 118 1.05 -9.91 -2.96
C THR A 118 0.96 -9.09 -1.67
N LYS A 119 0.14 -9.54 -0.72
CA LYS A 119 0.00 -8.92 0.60
C LYS A 119 1.32 -8.95 1.38
N ILE A 120 2.02 -10.08 1.37
CA ILE A 120 3.32 -10.25 2.03
C ILE A 120 4.40 -9.33 1.43
N ASN A 121 4.44 -9.18 0.10
CA ASN A 121 5.37 -8.28 -0.58
C ASN A 121 5.11 -6.81 -0.19
N ASN A 122 3.86 -6.37 -0.30
CA ASN A 122 3.47 -4.99 0.06
C ASN A 122 3.80 -4.68 1.54
N ALA A 123 3.56 -5.64 2.43
CA ALA A 123 3.90 -5.51 3.85
C ALA A 123 5.42 -5.36 4.06
N TYR A 124 6.21 -6.20 3.40
CA TYR A 124 7.67 -6.14 3.49
C TYR A 124 8.21 -4.78 3.04
N ASP A 125 7.75 -4.29 1.89
CA ASP A 125 8.20 -3.01 1.32
C ASP A 125 7.86 -1.83 2.26
N THR A 126 6.64 -1.83 2.81
CA THR A 126 6.20 -0.81 3.78
C THR A 126 7.09 -0.79 5.03
N ILE A 127 7.46 -1.97 5.54
CA ILE A 127 8.33 -2.09 6.71
C ILE A 127 9.75 -1.63 6.37
N VAL A 128 10.30 -2.04 5.23
CA VAL A 128 11.64 -1.62 4.79
C VAL A 128 11.72 -0.10 4.64
N ASP A 129 10.73 0.51 4.00
CA ASP A 129 10.62 1.97 3.88
C ASP A 129 10.55 2.65 5.24
N TYR A 130 9.82 2.08 6.19
CA TYR A 130 9.75 2.58 7.55
C TYR A 130 11.12 2.59 8.25
N PHE A 131 11.89 1.51 8.12
CA PHE A 131 13.24 1.44 8.67
C PHE A 131 14.20 2.39 7.95
N ASN A 132 14.08 2.54 6.63
CA ASN A 132 14.91 3.45 5.84
C ASN A 132 14.66 4.92 6.21
N ARG A 133 13.40 5.31 6.44
CA ARG A 133 13.03 6.69 6.84
C ARG A 133 13.52 7.09 8.23
N ARG A 134 13.75 6.11 9.11
CA ARG A 134 14.26 6.35 10.48
C ARG A 134 15.79 6.52 10.54
N LYS A 135 16.51 6.19 9.47
CA LYS A 135 17.97 6.23 9.41
C LYS A 135 18.47 7.59 8.94
#